data_AF-A0A7C6Z3E2-F1
#
_entry.id   AF-A0A7C6Z3E2-F1
#
_cell.length_a   1.000
_cell.length_b   1.000
_cell.length_c   1.000
_cell.angle_alpha   90.00
_cell.angle_beta   90.00
_cell.angle_gamma   90.00
#
_symmetry.space_group_name_H-M   'P 1'
#
loop_
_entity.id
_entity.type
_entity.pdbx_description
1 polymer ?
#
loop_
_entity_poly.entity_id
_entity_poly.type
_entity_poly.pdbx_seq_one_letter_code
_entity_poly.pdbx_strand_id
1 'polypeptide(L)'
;MKIAVTGKGGVGKTTLSGTLARLLASDGYRVLAVDADPDANLASSLGIPEENYRGITPFAKMKALAEERTGADGGYGTFFILNPKVDDLPEQFCVEHEGVKLLLMGTVEQGGSGCVCPEHTLIKRLMQHLLVQRDEVVIMDMEAGIEHLGRGT
;
A
#
# COMPACT_ATOMS: atom_id res chain seq x y z
N MET A 1 9.92 12.90 -3.24
CA MET A 1 10.17 12.77 -1.79
C MET A 1 9.49 11.50 -1.30
N LYS A 2 10.12 10.69 -0.44
CA LYS A 2 9.54 9.44 0.11
C LYS A 2 9.67 9.45 1.63
N ILE A 3 8.58 9.26 2.34
CA ILE A 3 8.52 9.32 3.80
C ILE A 3 7.84 8.05 4.31
N ALA A 4 8.45 7.37 5.27
CA ALA A 4 7.84 6.27 5.99
C ALA A 4 7.68 6.68 7.46
N VAL A 5 6.48 6.52 8.00
CA VAL A 5 6.15 6.82 9.40
C VAL A 5 5.92 5.50 10.11
N THR A 6 6.79 5.19 11.08
CA THR A 6 6.76 3.94 11.86
C THR A 6 6.96 4.24 13.34
N GLY A 7 6.56 3.30 14.20
CA GLY A 7 6.61 3.44 15.66
C GLY A 7 5.54 2.61 16.36
N LYS A 8 5.59 2.59 17.69
CA LYS A 8 4.67 1.80 18.53
C LYS A 8 3.20 2.14 18.28
N GLY A 9 2.29 1.23 18.62
CA GLY A 9 0.85 1.49 18.59
C GLY A 9 0.47 2.70 19.46
N GLY A 10 -0.48 3.51 19.02
CA GLY A 10 -1.03 4.62 19.80
C GLY A 10 -0.20 5.91 19.87
N VAL A 11 0.97 6.00 19.23
CA VAL A 11 1.82 7.22 19.29
C VAL A 11 1.41 8.34 18.31
N GLY A 12 0.27 8.19 17.63
CA GLY A 12 -0.26 9.20 16.70
C GLY A 12 0.35 9.19 15.28
N LYS A 13 0.93 8.06 14.85
CA LYS A 13 1.55 7.91 13.52
C LYS A 13 0.61 8.26 12.39
N THR A 14 -0.55 7.60 12.34
CA THR A 14 -1.58 7.80 11.32
C THR A 14 -2.06 9.25 11.28
N THR A 15 -2.23 9.88 12.44
CA THR A 15 -2.57 11.30 12.55
C THR A 15 -1.48 12.19 11.95
N LEU A 16 -0.21 11.91 12.25
CA LEU A 16 0.92 12.62 11.68
C LEU A 16 1.01 12.40 10.16
N SER A 17 0.88 11.17 9.70
CA SER A 17 0.90 10.77 8.28
C SER A 17 -0.20 11.49 7.49
N GLY A 18 -1.44 11.46 7.97
CA GLY A 18 -2.57 12.13 7.31
C GLY A 18 -2.44 13.66 7.32
N THR A 19 -2.00 14.24 8.45
CA THR A 19 -1.78 15.70 8.53
C THR A 19 -0.68 16.15 7.58
N LEU A 20 0.45 15.45 7.55
CA LEU A 20 1.57 15.75 6.66
C LEU A 20 1.15 15.64 5.18
N ALA A 21 0.37 14.62 4.83
CA ALA A 21 -0.14 14.44 3.48
C ALA A 21 -1.01 15.62 3.03
N ARG A 22 -1.95 16.07 3.88
CA ARG A 22 -2.84 17.20 3.57
C ARG A 22 -2.07 18.51 3.45
N LEU A 23 -1.10 18.76 4.33
CA LEU A 23 -0.26 19.96 4.26
C LEU A 23 0.54 20.01 2.95
N LEU A 24 1.20 18.91 2.57
CA LEU A 24 1.94 18.83 1.32
C LEU A 24 1.03 18.97 0.10
N ALA A 25 -0.17 18.38 0.11
CA ALA A 25 -1.14 18.58 -0.96
C ALA A 25 -1.58 20.05 -1.05
N SER A 26 -1.80 20.72 0.09
CA SER A 26 -2.17 22.14 0.14
C SER A 26 -1.07 23.08 -0.38
N ASP A 27 0.20 22.66 -0.24
CA ASP A 27 1.36 23.35 -0.80
C ASP A 27 1.56 23.06 -2.32
N GLY A 28 0.67 22.29 -2.94
CA GLY A 28 0.67 22.00 -4.38
C GLY A 28 1.49 20.78 -4.80
N TYR A 29 1.96 19.97 -3.84
CA TYR A 29 2.62 18.70 -4.17
C TYR A 29 1.59 17.64 -4.58
N ARG A 30 1.97 16.78 -5.53
CA ARG A 30 1.25 15.51 -5.77
C ARG A 30 1.60 14.55 -4.63
N VAL A 31 0.59 14.09 -3.90
CA VAL A 31 0.77 13.25 -2.71
C VAL A 31 0.02 11.93 -2.86
N LEU A 32 0.75 10.83 -2.65
CA LEU A 32 0.23 9.49 -2.48
C LEU A 32 0.45 9.04 -1.03
N ALA A 33 -0.62 8.94 -0.27
CA ALA A 33 -0.66 8.33 1.04
C ALA A 33 -0.91 6.82 0.91
N VAL A 34 -0.10 6.00 1.55
CA VAL A 34 -0.20 4.55 1.53
C VAL A 34 -0.45 4.07 2.94
N ASP A 35 -1.58 3.38 3.14
CA ASP A 35 -1.91 2.73 4.40
C ASP A 35 -1.44 1.27 4.37
N ALA A 36 -0.35 0.99 5.09
CA ALA A 36 0.23 -0.33 5.25
C ALA A 36 0.06 -0.86 6.68
N ASP A 37 -0.97 -0.39 7.39
CA ASP A 37 -1.37 -0.88 8.71
C ASP A 37 -2.60 -1.81 8.57
N PRO A 38 -2.68 -2.93 9.31
CA PRO A 38 -3.86 -3.81 9.28
C PRO A 38 -5.18 -3.12 9.65
N ASP A 39 -5.13 -2.10 10.51
CA ASP A 39 -6.33 -1.40 10.99
C ASP A 39 -6.86 -0.33 10.02
N ALA A 40 -6.10 0.00 8.97
CA ALA A 40 -6.49 0.86 7.84
C ALA A 40 -7.11 2.23 8.22
N ASN A 41 -6.53 2.92 9.21
CA ASN A 41 -7.10 4.15 9.78
C ASN A 41 -6.70 5.45 9.04
N LEU A 42 -5.82 5.39 8.04
CA LEU A 42 -5.30 6.59 7.37
C LEU A 42 -6.39 7.35 6.61
N ALA A 43 -7.38 6.63 6.07
CA ALA A 43 -8.53 7.24 5.39
C ALA A 43 -9.29 8.23 6.29
N SER A 44 -9.57 7.82 7.53
CA SER A 44 -10.25 8.68 8.50
C SER A 44 -9.37 9.87 8.89
N SER A 45 -8.06 9.67 9.09
CA SER A 45 -7.14 10.78 9.38
C SER A 45 -7.00 11.79 8.23
N LEU A 46 -7.23 11.37 6.99
CA LEU A 46 -7.26 12.26 5.83
C LEU A 46 -8.58 13.03 5.70
N GLY A 47 -9.61 12.70 6.50
CA GLY A 47 -10.93 13.30 6.43
C GLY A 47 -11.83 12.69 5.36
N ILE A 48 -11.45 11.55 4.78
CA ILE A 48 -12.25 10.87 3.77
C ILE A 48 -13.57 10.42 4.42
N PRO A 49 -14.74 10.74 3.84
CA PRO A 49 -16.02 10.23 4.32
C PRO A 49 -16.04 8.71 4.31
N GLU A 50 -16.64 8.12 5.34
CA GLU A 50 -16.56 6.68 5.60
C GLU A 50 -17.17 5.83 4.48
N GLU A 51 -18.22 6.34 3.85
CA GLU A 51 -18.85 5.79 2.65
C GLU A 51 -17.89 5.63 1.45
N ASN A 52 -16.84 6.45 1.38
CA ASN A 52 -15.91 6.48 0.25
C ASN A 52 -14.76 5.48 0.40
N TYR A 53 -14.50 4.94 1.60
CA TYR A 53 -13.40 3.99 1.82
C TYR A 53 -13.83 2.66 2.45
N ARG A 54 -15.02 2.55 3.04
CA ARG A 54 -15.55 1.28 3.61
C ARG A 54 -15.62 0.12 2.62
N GLY A 55 -15.87 0.41 1.34
CA GLY A 55 -15.99 -0.61 0.29
C GLY A 55 -14.66 -1.04 -0.33
N ILE A 56 -13.55 -0.43 0.07
CA ILE A 56 -12.27 -0.63 -0.61
C ILE A 56 -11.58 -1.84 -0.01
N THR A 57 -11.27 -2.79 -0.87
CA THR A 57 -10.51 -3.97 -0.49
C THR A 57 -9.03 -3.58 -0.43
N PRO A 58 -8.31 -3.78 0.68
CA PRO A 58 -6.87 -3.59 0.71
C PRO A 58 -6.16 -4.55 -0.26
N PHE A 59 -5.03 -4.13 -0.86
CA PHE A 59 -4.26 -4.98 -1.78
C PHE A 59 -3.91 -6.36 -1.20
N ALA A 60 -3.64 -6.45 0.11
CA ALA A 60 -3.36 -7.70 0.79
C ALA A 60 -4.51 -8.73 0.74
N LYS A 61 -5.74 -8.28 0.44
CA LYS A 61 -6.94 -9.12 0.35
C LYS A 61 -7.37 -9.37 -1.10
N MET A 62 -6.68 -8.80 -2.10
CA MET A 62 -7.03 -8.93 -3.52
C MET A 62 -6.42 -10.18 -4.17
N LYS A 63 -6.89 -11.36 -3.78
CA LYS A 63 -6.33 -12.66 -4.26
C LYS A 63 -6.41 -12.82 -5.78
N ALA A 64 -7.58 -12.57 -6.37
CA ALA A 64 -7.79 -12.73 -7.80
C ALA A 64 -6.86 -11.83 -8.63
N LEU A 65 -6.65 -10.58 -8.20
CA LEU A 65 -5.71 -9.66 -8.84
C LEU A 65 -4.28 -10.19 -8.71
N ALA A 66 -3.90 -10.68 -7.53
CA ALA A 66 -2.58 -11.24 -7.32
C ALA A 66 -2.32 -12.47 -8.18
N GLU A 67 -3.28 -13.39 -8.28
CA GLU A 67 -3.22 -14.57 -9.14
C GLU A 67 -3.11 -14.19 -10.63
N GLU A 68 -3.96 -13.28 -11.11
CA GLU A 68 -3.91 -12.76 -12.49
C GLU A 68 -2.53 -12.16 -12.80
N ARG A 69 -2.03 -11.29 -11.91
CA ARG A 69 -0.77 -10.57 -12.13
C ARG A 69 0.45 -11.48 -12.05
N THR A 70 0.39 -12.52 -11.23
CA THR A 70 1.51 -13.47 -11.03
C THR A 70 1.42 -14.71 -11.92
N GLY A 71 0.30 -14.93 -12.61
CA GLY A 71 0.06 -16.14 -13.40
C GLY A 71 -0.13 -17.40 -12.54
N ALA A 72 -0.51 -17.22 -11.27
CA ALA A 72 -0.74 -18.32 -10.32
C ALA A 72 -2.16 -18.92 -10.42
N ASP A 73 -2.97 -18.45 -11.37
CA ASP A 73 -4.34 -18.87 -11.65
C ASP A 73 -4.44 -20.22 -12.39
N GLY A 74 -3.38 -20.65 -13.08
CA GLY A 74 -3.33 -21.98 -13.71
C GLY A 74 -2.56 -22.99 -12.85
N GLY A 75 -3.02 -24.24 -12.83
CA GLY A 75 -2.51 -25.31 -11.96
C GLY A 75 -1.04 -25.72 -12.15
N TYR A 76 -0.71 -26.98 -11.82
CA TYR A 76 0.68 -27.46 -11.77
C TYR A 76 1.44 -27.23 -13.09
N GLY A 77 2.56 -26.49 -13.04
CA GLY A 77 3.43 -26.21 -14.21
C GLY A 77 3.25 -24.85 -14.88
N THR A 78 2.47 -23.94 -14.29
CA THR A 78 2.38 -22.54 -14.74
C THR A 78 3.61 -21.70 -14.38
N PHE A 79 3.85 -20.67 -15.20
CA PHE A 79 4.94 -19.72 -14.97
C PHE A 79 4.52 -18.69 -13.91
N PHE A 80 5.23 -18.68 -12.79
CA PHE A 80 5.05 -17.65 -11.76
C PHE A 80 5.87 -16.39 -12.09
N ILE A 81 5.18 -15.28 -12.30
CA ILE A 81 5.79 -13.97 -12.58
C ILE A 81 6.23 -13.34 -11.26
N LEU A 82 7.54 -13.30 -11.03
CA LEU A 82 8.14 -12.69 -9.83
C LEU A 82 8.08 -11.15 -9.81
N ASN A 83 7.97 -10.53 -10.99
CA ASN A 83 7.93 -9.08 -11.15
C ASN A 83 6.68 -8.66 -11.94
N PRO A 84 5.49 -8.79 -11.34
CA PRO A 84 4.25 -8.41 -12.01
C PRO A 84 4.24 -6.91 -12.37
N LYS A 85 3.43 -6.56 -13.36
CA LYS A 85 3.14 -5.16 -13.70
C LYS A 85 2.20 -4.57 -12.63
N VAL A 86 2.58 -3.41 -12.08
CA VAL A 86 1.91 -2.77 -10.93
C VAL A 86 1.80 -1.24 -11.08
N ASP A 87 2.26 -0.69 -12.20
CA ASP A 87 2.33 0.74 -12.46
C ASP A 87 0.96 1.39 -12.60
N ASP A 88 -0.06 0.62 -12.98
CA ASP A 88 -1.45 1.07 -13.17
C ASP A 88 -2.31 1.00 -11.90
N LEU A 89 -1.86 0.25 -10.89
CA LEU A 89 -2.62 -0.02 -9.67
C LEU A 89 -2.89 1.23 -8.82
N PRO A 90 -1.93 2.16 -8.64
CA PRO A 90 -2.18 3.35 -7.83
C PRO A 90 -3.27 4.25 -8.41
N GLU A 91 -3.46 4.29 -9.74
CA GLU A 91 -4.51 5.07 -10.38
C GLU A 91 -5.87 4.38 -10.34
N GLN A 92 -5.90 3.05 -10.44
CA GLN A 92 -7.15 2.28 -10.49
C GLN A 92 -7.79 2.11 -9.11
N PHE A 93 -6.98 2.02 -8.05
CA PHE A 93 -7.44 1.61 -6.73
C PHE A 93 -7.27 2.70 -5.66
N CYS A 94 -6.87 3.92 -6.03
CA CYS A 94 -6.79 5.01 -5.05
C CYS A 94 -8.15 5.68 -4.79
N VAL A 95 -8.29 6.22 -3.57
CA VAL A 95 -9.29 7.25 -3.26
C VAL A 95 -8.63 8.60 -3.31
N GLU A 96 -9.20 9.55 -4.03
CA GLU A 96 -8.75 10.92 -3.98
C GLU A 96 -9.62 11.75 -3.04
N HIS A 97 -8.97 12.51 -2.15
CA HIS A 97 -9.63 13.43 -1.24
C HIS A 97 -8.74 14.62 -0.95
N GLU A 98 -9.25 15.84 -1.15
CA GLU A 98 -8.53 17.10 -0.91
C GLU A 98 -7.11 17.14 -1.50
N GLY A 99 -6.93 16.60 -2.71
CA GLY A 99 -5.63 16.58 -3.40
C GLY A 99 -4.65 15.49 -2.94
N VAL A 100 -5.06 14.62 -2.01
CA VAL A 100 -4.30 13.44 -1.59
C VAL A 100 -4.90 12.19 -2.23
N LYS A 101 -4.07 11.38 -2.87
CA LYS A 101 -4.44 10.00 -3.27
C LYS A 101 -4.13 9.05 -2.14
N LEU A 102 -5.09 8.23 -1.73
CA LEU A 102 -4.94 7.20 -0.71
C LEU A 102 -4.95 5.82 -1.35
N LEU A 103 -3.97 4.99 -1.01
CA LEU A 103 -3.89 3.59 -1.37
C LEU A 103 -3.96 2.72 -0.12
N LEU A 104 -4.95 1.84 -0.04
CA LEU A 104 -5.06 0.87 1.06
C LEU A 104 -4.28 -0.39 0.70
N MET A 105 -3.06 -0.52 1.23
CA MET A 105 -2.22 -1.68 0.98
C MET A 105 -2.59 -2.83 1.93
N GLY A 106 -2.72 -2.52 3.23
CA GLY A 106 -2.86 -3.51 4.31
C GLY A 106 -1.60 -4.36 4.51
N THR A 107 -1.62 -5.23 5.51
CA THR A 107 -0.53 -6.18 5.78
C THR A 107 -0.91 -7.60 5.35
N VAL A 108 0.09 -8.37 4.91
CA VAL A 108 -0.07 -9.81 4.65
C VAL A 108 0.20 -10.54 5.96
N GLU A 109 -0.75 -11.36 6.42
CA GLU A 109 -0.55 -12.20 7.60
C GLU A 109 0.65 -13.15 7.36
N GLN A 110 1.72 -13.00 8.14
CA GLN A 110 2.84 -13.94 8.13
C GLN A 110 2.49 -15.16 8.98
N GLY A 111 2.01 -16.24 8.35
CA GLY A 111 1.72 -17.49 9.04
C GLY A 111 1.70 -18.74 8.16
N GLY A 112 2.76 -19.57 8.25
CA GLY A 112 2.69 -21.03 8.10
C GLY A 112 2.44 -21.67 6.72
N SER A 113 2.34 -20.92 5.62
CA SER A 113 1.89 -21.45 4.32
C SER A 113 2.92 -21.33 3.18
N GLY A 114 4.12 -21.90 3.38
CA GLY A 114 5.00 -22.28 2.25
C GLY A 114 5.50 -21.15 1.32
N CYS A 115 6.06 -21.56 0.17
CA CYS A 115 6.79 -20.69 -0.75
C CYS A 115 5.90 -19.62 -1.42
N VAL A 116 6.33 -18.35 -1.32
CA VAL A 116 5.94 -17.17 -2.12
C VAL A 116 4.46 -17.12 -2.54
N CYS A 117 3.61 -16.50 -1.72
CA CYS A 117 2.23 -16.24 -2.13
C CYS A 117 2.13 -15.12 -3.20
N PRO A 118 1.18 -15.23 -4.15
CA PRO A 118 0.87 -14.19 -5.14
C PRO A 118 0.71 -12.79 -4.53
N GLU A 119 -0.01 -12.68 -3.42
CA GLU A 119 -0.34 -11.42 -2.74
C GLU A 119 0.93 -10.73 -2.22
N HIS A 120 1.85 -11.50 -1.64
CA HIS A 120 3.13 -10.95 -1.17
C HIS A 120 4.00 -10.48 -2.34
N THR A 121 4.01 -11.22 -3.46
CA THR A 121 4.75 -10.80 -4.67
C THR A 121 4.19 -9.49 -5.23
N LEU A 122 2.86 -9.39 -5.32
CA LEU A 122 2.17 -8.19 -5.79
C LEU A 122 2.47 -6.99 -4.89
N ILE A 123 2.30 -7.11 -3.56
CA ILE A 123 2.54 -6.04 -2.60
C ILE A 123 4.00 -5.61 -2.60
N LYS A 124 4.94 -6.56 -2.58
CA LYS A 124 6.37 -6.25 -2.60
C LYS A 124 6.74 -5.48 -3.86
N ARG A 125 6.23 -5.90 -5.03
CA ARG A 125 6.51 -5.25 -6.30
C ARG A 125 5.86 -3.86 -6.40
N LEU A 126 4.63 -3.72 -5.91
CA LEU A 126 3.91 -2.44 -5.80
C LEU A 126 4.67 -1.47 -4.90
N MET A 127 5.05 -1.87 -3.70
CA MET A 127 5.80 -1.03 -2.78
C MET A 127 7.14 -0.58 -3.39
N GLN A 128 7.88 -1.47 -4.06
CA GLN A 128 9.08 -1.11 -4.81
C GLN A 128 8.80 -0.08 -5.92
N HIS A 129 7.71 -0.25 -6.68
CA HIS A 129 7.30 0.73 -7.70
C HIS A 129 6.99 2.10 -7.09
N LEU A 130 6.25 2.15 -5.98
CA LEU A 130 5.91 3.40 -5.28
C LEU A 130 7.14 4.14 -4.75
N LEU A 131 8.12 3.41 -4.21
CA LEU A 131 9.32 4.00 -3.62
C LEU A 131 10.36 4.42 -4.66
N VAL A 132 10.51 3.65 -5.74
CA VAL A 132 11.64 3.81 -6.68
C VAL A 132 11.23 4.48 -7.99
N GLN A 133 10.01 4.24 -8.48
CA GLN A 133 9.60 4.63 -9.85
C GLN A 133 8.62 5.81 -9.90
N ARG A 134 7.99 6.18 -8.77
CA ARG A 134 7.07 7.32 -8.71
C ARG A 134 7.81 8.62 -8.36
N ASP A 135 7.50 9.70 -9.05
CA ASP A 135 8.09 11.03 -8.78
C ASP A 135 7.32 11.84 -7.73
N GLU A 136 6.07 11.47 -7.46
CA GLU A 136 5.22 12.15 -6.46
C GLU A 136 5.68 11.89 -5.03
N VAL A 137 5.19 12.72 -4.10
CA VAL A 137 5.47 12.55 -2.67
C VAL A 137 4.72 11.31 -2.19
N VAL A 138 5.44 10.35 -1.63
CA VAL A 138 4.83 9.13 -1.05
C VAL A 138 5.00 9.16 0.45
N ILE A 139 3.90 9.00 1.18
CA ILE A 139 3.86 8.89 2.63
C ILE A 139 3.31 7.51 2.97
N MET A 140 4.15 6.65 3.54
CA MET A 140 3.75 5.31 4.00
C MET A 140 3.48 5.34 5.50
N ASP A 141 2.23 5.09 5.90
CA ASP A 141 1.86 4.84 7.29
C ASP A 141 2.01 3.33 7.55
N MET A 142 2.91 2.97 8.46
CA MET A 142 3.29 1.58 8.70
C MET A 142 3.23 1.23 10.18
N GLU A 143 2.95 -0.04 10.49
CA GLU A 143 3.07 -0.58 11.84
C GLU A 143 4.56 -0.59 12.31
N ALA A 144 4.79 -0.93 13.58
CA ALA A 144 6.11 -1.17 14.14
C ALA A 144 6.75 -2.43 13.55
N GLY A 145 7.32 -2.30 12.36
CA GLY A 145 7.95 -3.40 11.64
C GLY A 145 8.33 -2.95 10.23
N ILE A 146 9.61 -3.06 9.85
CA ILE A 146 10.08 -2.72 8.50
C ILE A 146 10.22 -3.97 7.61
N GLU A 147 9.60 -5.10 7.98
CA GLU A 147 9.64 -6.34 7.23
C GLU A 147 9.19 -6.17 5.78
N HIS A 148 8.22 -5.27 5.54
CA HIS A 148 7.75 -4.94 4.20
C HIS A 148 8.80 -4.14 3.41
N LEU A 149 9.57 -3.27 4.07
CA LEU A 149 10.65 -2.50 3.46
C LEU A 149 11.89 -3.36 3.17
N GLY A 150 12.05 -4.50 3.84
CA GLY A 150 13.00 -5.57 3.52
C GLY A 150 14.47 -5.17 3.45
N ARG A 151 15.33 -5.73 4.32
CA ARG A 151 16.78 -5.54 4.23
C ARG A 151 17.27 -5.87 2.81
N GLY A 152 17.90 -4.89 2.17
CA GLY A 152 18.52 -5.06 0.87
C GLY A 152 19.68 -6.05 0.94
N THR A 153 19.37 -7.32 0.66
CA THR A 153 20.31 -8.35 0.21
C THR A 153 19.64 -9.12 -0.91
#